data_AF-X1VB82-F1
#
_entry.id   AF-X1VB82-F1
#
_cell.length_a   1.000
_cell.length_b   1.000
_cell.length_c   1.000
_cell.angle_alpha   90.00
_cell.angle_beta   90.00
_cell.angle_gamma   90.00
#
_symmetry.space_group_name_H-M   'P 1'
#
loop_
_entity.id
_entity.type
_entity.pdbx_description
1 polymer ?
#
loop_
_entity_poly.entity_id
_entity_poly.type
_entity_poly.pdbx_seq_one_letter_code
_entity_poly.pdbx_strand_id
1 'polypeptide(L)'
;ALVLINKFNIPYKIIDLSKIYDSFIHLLDNKEKEGNLKLAEANIKPRLRMTTLYYFANELNYLVAGTGNKSELMIGYFTKYGDGGADVLPLGNLLKNQVRKLAEHLGIPKEIINKPPSAGLWKGQADEEEIGIRYDQLDKYLRTGKLNNKIIEKKIQDKIAKNAHKRITPAKPFF
;
A
#
# COMPACT_ATOMS: atom_id res chain seq x y z
N ALA A 1 13.65 -8.69 2.22
CA ALA A 1 14.07 -7.41 2.81
C ALA A 1 15.58 -7.37 3.01
N LEU A 2 16.15 -8.21 3.90
CA LEU A 2 17.59 -8.24 4.18
C LEU A 2 18.47 -8.44 2.94
N VAL A 3 18.02 -9.26 1.97
CA VAL A 3 18.72 -9.45 0.69
C VAL A 3 18.97 -8.12 -0.05
N LEU A 4 17.99 -7.21 -0.06
CA LEU A 4 18.15 -5.89 -0.71
C LEU A 4 19.03 -4.96 0.09
N ILE A 5 18.79 -4.91 1.41
CA ILE A 5 19.56 -4.10 2.35
C ILE A 5 21.05 -4.40 2.21
N ASN A 6 21.41 -5.68 2.21
CA ASN A 6 22.80 -6.12 2.07
C ASN A 6 23.35 -5.81 0.67
N LYS A 7 22.57 -6.06 -0.39
CA LYS A 7 23.01 -5.82 -1.78
C LYS A 7 23.36 -4.34 -2.02
N PHE A 8 22.58 -3.42 -1.47
CA PHE A 8 22.73 -1.99 -1.70
C PHE A 8 23.37 -1.25 -0.52
N ASN A 9 23.87 -1.98 0.49
CA ASN A 9 24.48 -1.42 1.70
C ASN A 9 23.63 -0.32 2.35
N ILE A 10 22.34 -0.57 2.51
CA ILE A 10 21.38 0.41 3.04
C ILE A 10 21.42 0.35 4.57
N PRO A 11 21.67 1.47 5.28
CA PRO A 11 21.52 1.50 6.74
C PRO A 11 20.10 1.13 7.15
N TYR A 12 19.96 0.27 8.17
CA TYR A 12 18.65 -0.21 8.58
C TYR A 12 18.54 -0.40 10.10
N LYS A 13 17.30 -0.37 10.58
CA LYS A 13 16.91 -0.73 11.94
C LYS A 13 15.70 -1.65 11.88
N ILE A 14 15.71 -2.72 12.67
CA ILE A 14 14.57 -3.63 12.78
C ILE A 14 13.76 -3.22 14.01
N ILE A 15 12.50 -2.84 13.81
CA ILE A 15 11.55 -2.52 14.87
C ILE A 15 10.40 -3.52 14.78
N ASP A 16 10.25 -4.34 15.82
CA ASP A 16 9.11 -5.24 15.93
C ASP A 16 7.93 -4.51 16.60
N LEU A 17 6.82 -4.41 15.86
CA LEU A 17 5.60 -3.71 16.29
C LEU A 17 4.53 -4.67 16.82
N SER A 18 4.83 -5.96 16.97
CA SER A 18 3.84 -6.97 17.36
C SER A 18 3.26 -6.69 18.74
N LYS A 19 4.11 -6.44 19.76
CA LYS A 19 3.64 -6.17 21.14
C LYS A 19 2.73 -4.95 21.24
N ILE A 20 3.07 -3.85 20.53
CA ILE A 20 2.26 -2.62 20.57
C ILE A 20 0.94 -2.82 19.81
N TYR A 21 0.96 -3.58 18.70
CA TYR A 21 -0.25 -3.98 18.00
C TYR A 21 -1.17 -4.80 18.91
N ASP A 22 -0.66 -5.87 19.52
CA ASP A 22 -1.44 -6.76 20.37
C ASP A 22 -2.03 -6.02 21.58
N SER A 23 -1.24 -5.15 22.22
CA SER A 23 -1.70 -4.29 23.31
C SER A 23 -2.83 -3.37 22.86
N PHE A 24 -2.69 -2.74 21.69
CA PHE A 24 -3.69 -1.84 21.15
C PHE A 24 -4.99 -2.57 20.80
N ILE A 25 -4.90 -3.76 20.19
CA ILE A 25 -6.08 -4.59 19.90
C ILE A 25 -6.76 -5.04 21.19
N HIS A 26 -6.01 -5.49 22.19
CA HIS A 26 -6.58 -5.90 23.48
C HIS A 26 -7.32 -4.75 24.19
N LEU A 27 -6.81 -3.51 24.10
CA LEU A 27 -7.51 -2.33 24.63
C LEU A 27 -8.85 -2.09 23.93
N LEU A 28 -8.93 -2.38 22.63
CA LEU A 28 -10.13 -2.22 21.81
C LEU A 28 -11.12 -3.38 21.94
N ASP A 29 -10.72 -4.54 22.49
CA ASP A 29 -11.55 -5.75 22.59
C ASP A 29 -12.64 -5.66 23.68
N ASN A 30 -13.06 -4.44 24.05
CA ASN A 30 -14.11 -4.18 25.02
C ASN A 30 -15.37 -3.60 24.34
N LYS A 31 -16.43 -4.43 24.32
CA LYS A 31 -17.85 -4.15 23.98
C LYS A 31 -18.25 -4.14 22.49
N GLU A 32 -19.41 -4.77 22.28
CA GLU A 32 -20.27 -4.84 21.08
C GLU A 32 -19.55 -4.72 19.73
N LYS A 33 -19.18 -5.88 19.21
CA LYS A 33 -18.51 -6.07 17.93
C LYS A 33 -19.47 -5.76 16.77
N GLU A 34 -19.44 -4.52 16.27
CA GLU A 34 -20.15 -4.11 15.05
C GLU A 34 -19.19 -3.89 13.86
N GLY A 35 -19.59 -4.34 12.66
CA GLY A 35 -18.88 -4.04 11.41
C GLY A 35 -17.73 -4.97 11.02
N ASN A 36 -16.86 -4.52 10.10
CA ASN A 36 -15.75 -5.33 9.55
C ASN A 36 -14.48 -5.20 10.40
N LEU A 37 -14.47 -5.90 11.53
CA LEU A 37 -13.36 -5.91 12.49
C LEU A 37 -12.03 -6.35 11.88
N LYS A 38 -12.05 -7.37 11.02
CA LYS A 38 -10.84 -7.90 10.38
C LYS A 38 -10.09 -6.82 9.59
N LEU A 39 -10.81 -5.99 8.84
CA LEU A 39 -10.19 -4.90 8.08
C LEU A 39 -9.76 -3.74 8.99
N ALA A 40 -10.52 -3.45 10.05
CA ALA A 40 -10.18 -2.41 11.01
C ALA A 40 -8.84 -2.73 11.71
N GLU A 41 -8.72 -3.95 12.24
CA GLU A 41 -7.50 -4.47 12.88
C GLU A 41 -6.33 -4.53 11.89
N ALA A 42 -6.55 -5.05 10.68
CA ALA A 42 -5.51 -5.14 9.66
C ALA A 42 -4.91 -3.77 9.32
N ASN A 43 -5.72 -2.70 9.29
CA ASN A 43 -5.28 -1.34 9.02
C ASN A 43 -4.47 -0.70 10.16
N ILE A 44 -4.49 -1.24 11.38
CA ILE A 44 -3.63 -0.75 12.47
C ILE A 44 -2.15 -1.01 12.15
N LYS A 45 -1.82 -2.14 11.52
CA LYS A 45 -0.44 -2.49 11.18
C LYS A 45 0.27 -1.44 10.32
N PRO A 46 -0.24 -1.03 9.14
CA PRO A 46 0.39 0.01 8.34
C PRO A 46 0.36 1.39 9.00
N ARG A 47 -0.61 1.69 9.87
CA ARG A 47 -0.64 2.94 10.66
C ARG A 47 0.49 2.98 11.69
N LEU A 48 0.72 1.88 12.42
CA LEU A 48 1.85 1.78 13.35
C LEU A 48 3.20 1.88 12.63
N ARG A 49 3.31 1.28 11.43
CA ARG A 49 4.51 1.44 10.58
C ARG A 49 4.71 2.90 10.17
N MET A 50 3.65 3.57 9.72
CA MET A 50 3.69 4.99 9.36
C MET A 50 4.16 5.85 10.54
N THR A 51 3.55 5.69 11.72
CA THR A 51 3.95 6.42 12.93
C THR A 51 5.42 6.18 13.28
N THR A 52 5.90 4.95 13.12
CA THR A 52 7.30 4.59 13.39
C THR A 52 8.25 5.25 12.39
N LEU A 53 7.90 5.29 11.10
CA LEU A 53 8.71 5.96 10.07
C LEU A 53 8.80 7.47 10.33
N TYR A 54 7.68 8.10 10.69
CA TYR A 54 7.66 9.54 11.01
C TYR A 54 8.40 9.88 12.32
N TYR A 55 8.44 8.97 13.30
CA TYR A 55 9.30 9.14 14.47
C TYR A 55 10.77 9.30 14.07
N PHE A 56 11.30 8.37 13.27
CA PHE A 56 12.68 8.45 12.79
C PHE A 56 12.91 9.60 11.81
N ALA A 57 11.92 9.94 10.98
CA ALA A 57 12.01 11.09 10.10
C ALA A 57 12.18 12.39 10.89
N ASN A 58 11.43 12.57 11.98
CA ASN A 58 11.57 13.73 12.86
C ASN A 58 12.89 13.71 13.65
N GLU A 59 13.27 12.55 14.20
CA GLU A 59 14.52 12.39 14.95
C GLU A 59 15.76 12.70 14.10
N LEU A 60 15.75 12.26 12.83
CA LEU A 60 16.90 12.33 11.93
C LEU A 60 16.80 13.48 10.91
N ASN A 61 15.75 14.30 10.97
CA ASN A 61 15.43 15.34 9.99
C ASN A 61 15.38 14.82 8.54
N TYR A 62 14.66 13.71 8.33
CA TYR A 62 14.45 13.06 7.03
C TYR A 62 13.01 13.25 6.51
N LEU A 63 12.78 12.85 5.26
CA LEU A 63 11.45 12.70 4.66
C LEU A 63 11.07 11.22 4.54
N VAL A 64 9.79 10.91 4.68
CA VAL A 64 9.24 9.56 4.50
C VAL A 64 8.92 9.31 3.03
N ALA A 65 9.60 8.34 2.42
CA ALA A 65 9.32 7.89 1.06
C ALA A 65 8.22 6.81 1.03
N GLY A 66 7.09 7.12 0.40
CA GLY A 66 6.01 6.18 0.17
C GLY A 66 6.23 5.32 -1.08
N THR A 67 5.64 4.12 -1.08
CA THR A 67 5.84 3.12 -2.15
C THR A 67 4.67 3.00 -3.12
N GLY A 68 3.60 3.76 -2.88
CA GLY A 68 2.40 3.72 -3.72
C GLY A 68 2.72 4.03 -5.17
N ASN A 69 2.42 3.07 -6.05
CA ASN A 69 2.53 3.26 -7.51
C ASN A 69 1.19 3.66 -8.13
N LYS A 70 1.20 4.11 -9.38
CA LYS A 70 -0.01 4.61 -10.08
C LYS A 70 -1.14 3.60 -10.03
N SER A 71 -0.85 2.32 -10.22
CA SER A 71 -1.86 1.27 -10.25
C SER A 71 -2.56 1.14 -8.89
N GLU A 72 -1.80 1.06 -7.80
CA GLU A 72 -2.34 1.00 -6.42
C GLU A 72 -3.09 2.27 -6.03
N LEU A 73 -2.51 3.45 -6.30
CA LEU A 73 -3.08 4.74 -5.95
C LEU A 73 -4.44 4.95 -6.61
N MET A 74 -4.55 4.63 -7.90
CA MET A 74 -5.79 4.84 -8.68
C MET A 74 -6.96 4.06 -8.12
N ILE A 75 -6.78 2.80 -7.70
CA ILE A 75 -7.85 2.01 -7.09
C ILE A 75 -7.94 2.17 -5.56
N GLY A 76 -7.03 2.95 -4.96
CA GLY A 76 -6.99 3.18 -3.51
C GLY A 76 -6.56 1.95 -2.70
N TYR A 77 -5.70 1.11 -3.26
CA TYR A 77 -5.17 -0.10 -2.61
C TYR A 77 -3.99 0.24 -1.70
N PHE A 78 -4.30 0.96 -0.63
CA PHE A 78 -3.41 1.34 0.47
C PHE A 78 -4.25 1.73 1.69
N THR A 79 -3.66 1.71 2.87
CA THR A 79 -4.30 2.20 4.09
C THR A 79 -4.16 3.72 4.16
N LYS A 80 -5.30 4.43 4.23
CA LYS A 80 -5.32 5.88 4.42
C LYS A 80 -4.66 6.23 5.76
N TYR A 81 -3.67 7.11 5.73
CA TYR A 81 -2.81 7.45 6.88
C TYR A 81 -2.05 6.24 7.46
N GLY A 82 -1.84 5.20 6.65
CA GLY A 82 -0.89 4.13 6.91
C GLY A 82 0.25 4.23 5.90
N ASP A 83 0.41 3.23 5.06
CA ASP A 83 1.37 3.24 3.93
C ASP A 83 1.10 4.35 2.89
N GLY A 84 -0.14 4.88 2.85
CA GLY A 84 -0.44 6.09 2.06
C GLY A 84 -0.04 7.42 2.73
N GLY A 85 0.40 7.42 3.98
CA GLY A 85 0.94 8.61 4.65
C GLY A 85 2.44 8.70 4.42
N ALA A 86 2.85 9.60 3.51
CA ALA A 86 4.24 9.82 3.15
C ALA A 86 4.43 11.25 2.63
N ASP A 87 5.68 11.70 2.58
CA ASP A 87 6.04 13.04 2.10
C ASP A 87 6.31 13.06 0.60
N VAL A 88 6.86 11.96 0.06
CA VAL A 88 7.18 11.81 -1.37
C VAL A 88 6.77 10.44 -1.91
N LEU A 89 6.37 10.38 -3.19
CA LEU A 89 5.97 9.15 -3.89
C LEU A 89 6.79 8.94 -5.17
N PRO A 90 8.03 8.42 -5.08
CA PRO A 90 8.91 8.27 -6.25
C PRO A 90 8.33 7.37 -7.36
N LEU A 91 7.45 6.44 -6.99
CA LEU A 91 6.81 5.49 -7.91
C LEU A 91 5.39 5.92 -8.32
N GLY A 92 4.89 7.05 -7.84
CA GLY A 92 3.47 7.43 -7.91
C GLY A 92 2.89 7.53 -9.33
N ASN A 93 3.74 7.74 -10.33
CA ASN A 93 3.34 7.83 -11.74
C ASN A 93 3.57 6.53 -12.54
N LEU A 94 4.19 5.52 -11.94
CA LEU A 94 4.52 4.26 -12.61
C LEU A 94 3.40 3.24 -12.45
N LEU A 95 3.04 2.57 -13.54
CA LEU A 95 2.20 1.37 -13.52
C LEU A 95 2.96 0.19 -12.91
N LYS A 96 2.25 -0.84 -12.44
CA LYS A 96 2.88 -2.00 -11.77
C LYS A 96 3.92 -2.69 -12.66
N ASN A 97 3.63 -2.81 -13.96
CA ASN A 97 4.57 -3.35 -14.94
C ASN A 97 5.82 -2.47 -15.14
N GLN A 98 5.70 -1.15 -15.03
CA GLN A 98 6.82 -0.21 -15.12
C GLN A 98 7.69 -0.29 -13.86
N VAL A 99 7.08 -0.45 -12.68
CA VAL A 99 7.81 -0.72 -11.43
C VAL A 99 8.64 -1.99 -11.55
N ARG A 100 8.08 -3.08 -12.12
CA ARG A 100 8.83 -4.33 -12.35
C ARG A 100 10.01 -4.13 -13.32
N LYS A 101 9.79 -3.45 -14.45
CA LYS A 101 10.87 -3.13 -15.41
C LYS A 101 11.96 -2.26 -14.79
N LEU A 102 11.60 -1.28 -13.97
CA LEU A 102 12.55 -0.45 -13.24
C LEU A 102 13.37 -1.31 -12.26
N ALA A 103 12.71 -2.24 -11.55
CA ALA A 103 13.40 -3.17 -10.66
C ALA A 103 14.39 -4.08 -11.40
N GLU A 104 14.03 -4.59 -12.58
CA GLU A 104 14.94 -5.36 -13.44
C GLU A 104 16.15 -4.51 -13.86
N HIS A 105 15.91 -3.27 -14.30
CA HIS A 105 16.97 -2.34 -14.71
C HIS A 105 17.94 -2.01 -13.56
N LEU A 106 17.42 -1.86 -12.33
CA LEU A 106 18.21 -1.62 -11.12
C LEU A 106 18.89 -2.88 -10.57
N GLY A 107 18.73 -4.04 -11.22
CA GLY A 107 19.35 -5.29 -10.80
C GLY A 107 18.77 -5.88 -9.52
N ILE A 108 17.50 -5.59 -9.22
CA ILE A 108 16.77 -6.21 -8.10
C ILE A 108 16.68 -7.74 -8.32
N PRO A 109 16.91 -8.57 -7.29
CA PRO A 109 16.82 -10.03 -7.42
C PRO A 109 15.47 -10.51 -7.98
N LYS A 110 15.50 -11.45 -8.94
CA LYS A 110 14.30 -11.98 -9.62
C LYS A 110 13.28 -12.56 -8.66
N GLU A 111 13.71 -13.18 -7.57
CA GLU A 111 12.85 -13.72 -6.52
C GLU A 111 11.96 -12.65 -5.86
N ILE A 112 12.41 -11.39 -5.83
CA ILE A 112 11.64 -10.26 -5.29
C ILE A 112 10.68 -9.72 -6.36
N ILE A 113 11.15 -9.60 -7.60
CA ILE A 113 10.36 -9.10 -8.73
C ILE A 113 9.18 -10.03 -9.05
N ASN A 114 9.44 -11.34 -9.04
CA ASN A 114 8.47 -12.38 -9.41
C ASN A 114 7.56 -12.82 -8.26
N LYS A 115 7.86 -12.39 -7.03
CA LYS A 115 7.01 -12.70 -5.88
C LYS A 115 5.60 -12.14 -6.12
N PRO A 116 4.54 -12.94 -5.90
CA PRO A 116 3.17 -12.43 -5.93
C PRO A 116 3.01 -11.23 -4.99
N PRO A 117 2.43 -10.11 -5.46
CA PRO A 117 2.16 -8.94 -4.62
C PRO A 117 1.24 -9.30 -3.45
N SER A 118 1.61 -8.81 -2.26
CA SER A 118 0.89 -9.03 -1.00
C SER A 118 1.15 -7.86 -0.06
N ALA A 119 0.09 -7.29 0.52
CA ALA A 119 0.23 -6.29 1.60
C ALA A 119 0.73 -6.90 2.94
N GLY A 120 0.76 -8.23 3.06
CA GLY A 120 1.30 -8.92 4.24
C GLY A 120 0.56 -8.62 5.54
N LEU A 121 -0.73 -8.30 5.47
CA LEU A 121 -1.57 -7.97 6.63
C LEU A 121 -2.05 -9.22 7.37
N TRP A 122 -2.22 -10.34 6.66
CA TRP A 122 -2.53 -11.66 7.22
C TRP A 122 -1.91 -12.79 6.37
N LYS A 123 -1.82 -14.00 6.95
CA LYS A 123 -1.22 -15.16 6.29
C LYS A 123 -2.01 -15.53 5.02
N GLY A 124 -1.30 -15.72 3.91
CA GLY A 124 -1.88 -16.12 2.63
C GLY A 124 -2.54 -15.00 1.82
N GLN A 125 -2.39 -13.73 2.22
CA GLN A 125 -2.96 -12.60 1.47
C GLN A 125 -2.32 -12.48 0.07
N ALA A 126 -3.14 -12.34 -0.96
CA ALA A 126 -2.74 -11.98 -2.32
C ALA A 126 -3.51 -10.75 -2.81
N ASP A 127 -2.79 -9.76 -3.35
CA ASP A 127 -3.40 -8.47 -3.73
C ASP A 127 -4.44 -8.65 -4.85
N GLU A 128 -4.13 -9.44 -5.88
CA GLU A 128 -5.03 -9.64 -7.03
C GLU A 128 -6.33 -10.36 -6.64
N GLU A 129 -6.31 -11.19 -5.60
CA GLU A 129 -7.52 -11.84 -5.07
C GLU A 129 -8.41 -10.85 -4.31
N GLU A 130 -7.80 -10.01 -3.46
CA GLU A 130 -8.52 -8.99 -2.67
C GLU A 130 -9.06 -7.85 -3.56
N ILE A 131 -8.25 -7.40 -4.53
CA ILE A 131 -8.67 -6.43 -5.53
C ILE A 131 -9.71 -7.09 -6.45
N GLY A 132 -9.51 -8.37 -6.78
CA GLY A 132 -10.27 -9.14 -7.76
C GLY A 132 -10.13 -8.59 -9.18
N ILE A 133 -8.98 -7.99 -9.48
CA ILE A 133 -8.55 -7.48 -10.79
C ILE A 133 -7.06 -7.79 -10.89
N ARG A 134 -6.62 -8.38 -12.01
CA ARG A 134 -5.20 -8.61 -12.24
C ARG A 134 -4.48 -7.32 -12.59
N TYR A 135 -3.22 -7.17 -12.18
CA TYR A 135 -2.45 -5.95 -12.44
C TYR A 135 -2.27 -5.67 -13.93
N ASP A 136 -2.19 -6.70 -14.77
CA ASP A 136 -2.10 -6.54 -16.23
C ASP A 136 -3.36 -5.89 -16.83
N GLN A 137 -4.54 -6.27 -16.32
CA GLN A 137 -5.82 -5.66 -16.70
C GLN A 137 -5.90 -4.22 -16.20
N LEU A 138 -5.52 -3.97 -14.95
CA LEU A 138 -5.52 -2.64 -14.37
C LEU A 138 -4.57 -1.70 -15.11
N ASP A 139 -3.32 -2.13 -15.34
CA ASP A 139 -2.31 -1.35 -16.06
C ASP A 139 -2.76 -1.05 -17.49
N LYS A 140 -3.35 -2.04 -18.18
CA LYS A 140 -3.88 -1.85 -19.54
C LYS A 140 -5.02 -0.82 -19.55
N TYR A 141 -5.95 -0.90 -18.59
CA TYR A 141 -7.02 0.07 -18.47
C TYR A 141 -6.49 1.47 -18.17
N LEU A 142 -5.59 1.63 -17.19
CA LEU A 142 -5.03 2.93 -16.83
C LEU A 142 -4.20 3.58 -17.95
N ARG A 143 -3.64 2.79 -18.86
CA ARG A 143 -2.91 3.28 -20.04
C ARG A 143 -3.83 3.65 -21.21
N THR A 144 -4.90 2.90 -21.42
CA THR A 144 -5.68 2.97 -22.69
C THR A 144 -7.12 3.46 -22.51
N GLY A 145 -7.61 3.53 -21.28
CA GLY A 145 -9.00 3.85 -20.95
C GLY A 145 -10.01 2.73 -21.24
N LYS A 146 -9.59 1.58 -21.78
CA LYS A 146 -10.49 0.51 -22.22
C LYS A 146 -9.92 -0.91 -22.07
N LEU A 147 -10.81 -1.86 -21.84
CA LEU A 147 -10.61 -3.31 -21.85
C LEU A 147 -11.73 -3.98 -22.65
N ASN A 148 -11.46 -5.18 -23.18
CA ASN A 148 -12.48 -5.98 -23.84
C ASN A 148 -13.51 -6.55 -22.83
N ASN A 149 -13.15 -6.60 -21.55
CA ASN A 149 -14.02 -7.08 -20.48
C ASN A 149 -14.69 -5.91 -19.74
N LYS A 150 -15.95 -5.63 -20.09
CA LYS A 150 -16.74 -4.53 -19.52
C LYS A 150 -17.04 -4.69 -18.02
N ILE A 151 -17.11 -5.91 -17.52
CA ILE A 151 -17.31 -6.18 -16.09
C ILE A 151 -16.09 -5.71 -15.30
N ILE A 152 -14.88 -5.99 -15.80
CA ILE A 152 -13.63 -5.56 -15.17
C ILE A 152 -13.44 -4.04 -15.30
N GLU A 153 -13.76 -3.43 -16.43
CA GLU A 153 -13.74 -1.96 -16.56
C GLU A 153 -14.60 -1.29 -15.49
N LYS A 154 -15.86 -1.73 -15.35
CA LYS A 154 -16.79 -1.21 -14.36
C LYS A 154 -16.25 -1.38 -12.94
N LYS A 155 -15.70 -2.55 -12.62
CA LYS A 155 -15.08 -2.81 -11.30
C LYS A 155 -13.89 -1.88 -11.02
N ILE A 156 -13.08 -1.55 -12.02
CA ILE A 156 -11.98 -0.58 -11.88
C ILE A 156 -12.54 0.82 -11.63
N GLN A 157 -13.52 1.26 -12.43
CA GLN A 157 -14.17 2.57 -12.28
C GLN A 157 -14.82 2.74 -10.90
N ASP A 158 -15.57 1.74 -10.45
CA ASP A 158 -16.23 1.73 -9.14
C ASP A 158 -15.19 1.84 -8.01
N LYS A 159 -14.06 1.14 -8.10
CA LYS A 159 -12.97 1.26 -7.12
C LYS A 159 -12.30 2.63 -7.15
N ILE A 160 -12.06 3.19 -8.34
CA ILE A 160 -11.49 4.54 -8.49
C ILE A 160 -12.40 5.57 -7.82
N ALA A 161 -13.70 5.50 -8.10
CA ALA A 161 -14.70 6.42 -7.54
C ALA A 161 -14.84 6.25 -6.02
N LYS A 162 -15.06 5.01 -5.55
CA LYS A 162 -15.22 4.69 -4.13
C LYS A 162 -14.03 5.14 -3.28
N ASN A 163 -12.81 5.05 -3.81
CA ASN A 163 -11.60 5.41 -3.08
C ASN A 163 -11.05 6.80 -3.41
N ALA A 164 -11.80 7.66 -4.11
CA ALA A 164 -11.35 9.01 -4.47
C ALA A 164 -10.92 9.84 -3.24
N HIS A 165 -11.64 9.70 -2.13
CA HIS A 165 -11.34 10.35 -0.86
C HIS A 165 -9.95 10.00 -0.27
N LYS A 166 -9.29 8.94 -0.75
CA LYS A 166 -7.94 8.57 -0.31
C LYS A 166 -6.83 9.33 -1.05
N ARG A 167 -7.13 9.90 -2.22
CA ARG A 167 -6.16 10.58 -3.10
C ARG A 167 -6.18 12.11 -2.99
N ILE A 168 -7.05 12.63 -2.14
CA ILE A 168 -7.19 14.06 -1.89
C ILE A 168 -6.96 14.34 -0.41
N THR A 169 -6.61 15.59 -0.08
CA THR A 169 -6.61 16.09 1.29
C THR A 169 -8.00 15.96 1.92
N PRO A 170 -8.13 15.99 3.25
CA PRO A 170 -9.42 16.04 3.91
C PRO A 170 -10.35 17.07 3.26
N ALA A 171 -11.59 16.66 2.96
CA ALA A 171 -12.58 17.55 2.39
C ALA A 171 -12.87 18.69 3.39
N LYS A 172 -12.97 19.91 2.86
CA LYS A 172 -13.32 21.10 3.64
C LYS A 172 -14.65 21.63 3.10
N PRO A 173 -15.56 22.11 3.97
CA PRO A 173 -16.68 22.91 3.51
C PRO A 173 -16.18 24.14 2.73
N PHE A 174 -17.02 24.66 1.84
CA PHE A 174 -16.69 25.81 0.99
C PHE A 174 -16.85 27.16 1.71
N PHE A 175 -17.18 27.16 3.00
CA PHE A 175 -17.39 28.35 3.82
C PHE A 175 -16.28 28.51 4.86
#